data_AF-A0A653IHE9-F1
#
_entry.id   AF-A0A653IHE9-F1
#
_cell.length_a   1.000
_cell.length_b   1.000
_cell.length_c   1.000
_cell.angle_alpha   90.00
_cell.angle_beta   90.00
_cell.angle_gamma   90.00
#
_symmetry.space_group_name_H-M   'P 1'
#
loop_
_entity.id
_entity.type
_entity.pdbx_description
1 polymer ?
#
loop_
_entity_poly.entity_id
_entity_poly.type
_entity_poly.pdbx_seq_one_letter_code
_entity_poly.pdbx_strand_id
1 'polypeptide(L)' 'MKIKMLILVFLIVYLALSLPALFGIGLVIDWVPEATVIQKFNGYVLVGLTDNYLFKCVMAGLISIVLQLVMSKRQRN' A
#
# COMPACT_ATOMS: atom_id res chain seq x y z
N MET A 1 -6.56 -20.73 -2.63
CA MET A 1 -6.36 -19.67 -3.64
C MET A 1 -5.11 -19.98 -4.47
N LYS A 2 -5.09 -19.67 -5.77
CA LYS A 2 -3.86 -19.75 -6.59
C LYS A 2 -2.85 -18.72 -6.10
N ILE A 3 -1.54 -18.98 -6.21
CA ILE A 3 -0.46 -18.06 -5.81
C ILE A 3 -0.65 -16.64 -6.38
N LYS A 4 -1.16 -16.54 -7.62
CA LYS A 4 -1.50 -15.28 -8.29
C LYS A 4 -2.46 -14.41 -7.49
N MET A 5 -3.44 -15.02 -6.82
CA MET A 5 -4.44 -14.30 -6.04
C MET A 5 -3.86 -13.82 -4.70
N LEU A 6 -2.93 -14.57 -4.11
CA LEU A 6 -2.21 -14.12 -2.91
C LEU A 6 -1.35 -12.89 -3.22
N ILE A 7 -0.60 -12.95 -4.33
CA ILE A 7 0.22 -11.81 -4.79
C ILE A 7 -0.68 -10.60 -5.08
N LEU A 8 -1.83 -10.81 -5.71
CA LEU A 8 -2.78 -9.73 -5.99
C LEU A 8 -3.30 -9.07 -4.71
N VAL A 9 -3.72 -9.86 -3.73
CA VAL A 9 -4.19 -9.35 -2.43
C VAL A 9 -3.08 -8.59 -1.72
N PHE A 10 -1.85 -9.11 -1.74
CA PHE A 10 -0.68 -8.44 -1.18
C PHE A 10 -0.49 -7.05 -1.80
N LEU A 11 -0.49 -6.97 -3.13
CA LEU A 11 -0.34 -5.70 -3.85
C LEU A 11 -1.46 -4.72 -3.52
N ILE A 12 -2.72 -5.18 -3.50
CA ILE A 12 -3.88 -4.33 -3.19
C ILE A 12 -3.76 -3.77 -1.78
N VAL A 13 -3.44 -4.60 -0.79
CA VAL A 13 -3.31 -4.17 0.61
C VAL A 13 -2.14 -3.20 0.77
N TYR A 14 -0.99 -3.48 0.15
CA TYR A 14 0.16 -2.58 0.18
C TYR A 14 -0.18 -1.20 -0.39
N LEU A 15 -0.84 -1.16 -1.55
CA LEU A 15 -1.27 0.08 -2.18
C LEU A 15 -2.31 0.80 -1.32
N ALA A 16 -3.25 0.08 -0.72
CA ALA A 16 -4.25 0.66 0.19
C ALA A 16 -3.60 1.34 1.41
N LEU A 17 -2.60 0.70 2.03
CA LEU A 17 -1.82 1.27 3.13
C LEU A 17 -0.96 2.47 2.68
N SER A 18 -0.66 2.58 1.39
CA SER A 18 0.10 3.68 0.81
C SER A 18 -0.78 4.88 0.44
N LEU A 19 -2.10 4.70 0.32
CA LEU A 19 -3.02 5.74 -0.14
C LEU A 19 -2.94 7.05 0.64
N PRO A 20 -2.89 7.08 1.98
CA PRO A 20 -2.88 8.35 2.71
C PRO A 20 -1.71 9.25 2.28
N ALA A 21 -0.50 8.67 2.19
CA ALA A 21 0.68 9.40 1.77
C ALA A 21 0.70 9.68 0.25
N LEU A 22 0.11 8.80 -0.58
CA LEU A 22 -0.12 9.09 -2.01
C LEU A 22 -1.07 10.28 -2.24
N PHE A 23 -1.96 10.56 -1.30
CA PHE A 23 -2.85 11.72 -1.33
C PHE A 23 -2.28 12.97 -0.66
N GLY A 24 -1.00 12.97 -0.28
CA GLY A 24 -0.37 14.16 0.29
C GLY A 24 -0.53 14.32 1.80
N ILE A 25 -1.23 13.41 2.48
CA ILE A 25 -1.53 13.58 3.91
C ILE A 25 -0.22 13.58 4.72
N GLY A 26 0.08 14.72 5.32
CA GLY A 26 1.27 14.92 6.16
C GLY A 26 2.56 15.18 5.39
N LEU A 27 2.51 15.48 4.09
CA LEU A 27 3.71 15.76 3.30
C LEU A 27 4.15 17.22 3.37
N VAL A 28 5.44 17.41 3.63
CA VAL A 28 6.06 18.75 3.74
C VAL A 28 5.97 19.53 2.43
N ILE A 29 5.94 18.83 1.28
CA ILE A 29 5.94 19.44 -0.05
C ILE A 29 4.69 20.29 -0.34
N ASP A 30 3.61 20.10 0.43
CA ASP A 30 2.39 20.90 0.33
C ASP A 30 2.61 22.33 0.82
N TRP A 31 3.53 22.50 1.77
CA TRP A 31 3.86 23.78 2.40
C TRP A 31 4.96 24.55 1.66
N VAL A 32 5.51 23.99 0.57
CA VAL A 32 6.54 24.65 -0.24
C VAL A 32 5.87 25.47 -1.34
N PRO A 33 5.96 26.82 -1.30
CA PRO A 33 5.26 27.67 -2.25
C PRO A 33 5.83 27.60 -3.67
N GLU A 34 7.13 27.34 -3.83
CA GLU A 34 7.78 27.23 -5.15
C GLU A 34 7.65 25.83 -5.79
N ALA A 35 7.07 24.85 -5.08
CA ALA A 35 7.00 23.48 -5.57
C ALA A 35 6.01 23.37 -6.75
N THR A 36 6.53 22.95 -7.89
CA THR A 36 5.72 22.69 -9.09
C THR A 36 4.80 21.49 -8.90
N VAL A 37 3.72 21.42 -9.69
CA VAL A 37 2.77 20.30 -9.67
C VAL A 37 3.47 18.95 -9.89
N ILE A 38 4.46 18.90 -10.78
CA ILE A 38 5.22 17.68 -11.08
C ILE A 38 6.09 17.27 -9.88
N GLN A 39 6.72 18.23 -9.21
CA GLN A 39 7.49 17.96 -8.00
C GLN A 39 6.60 17.44 -6.87
N LYS A 40 5.42 18.05 -6.67
CA LYS A 40 4.41 17.58 -5.70
C LYS A 40 3.97 16.15 -5.98
N PHE A 41 3.58 15.87 -7.22
CA PHE A 41 3.19 14.53 -7.65
C PHE A 41 4.29 13.49 -7.41
N ASN A 42 5.53 13.79 -7.81
CA ASN A 42 6.67 12.90 -7.59
C ASN A 42 6.92 12.67 -6.09
N GLY A 43 6.82 13.72 -5.27
CA GLY A 43 6.92 13.62 -3.82
C GLY A 43 5.85 12.71 -3.23
N TYR A 44 4.59 12.86 -3.66
CA TYR A 44 3.47 12.05 -3.19
C TYR A 44 3.65 10.58 -3.53
N VAL A 45 4.03 10.29 -4.77
CA VAL A 45 4.23 8.91 -5.25
C VAL A 45 5.40 8.25 -4.51
N LEU A 46 6.53 8.95 -4.42
CA LEU A 46 7.75 8.39 -3.86
C LEU A 46 7.60 8.17 -2.35
N VAL A 47 7.14 9.18 -1.61
CA VAL A 47 6.91 9.04 -0.16
C VAL A 47 5.75 8.06 0.10
N GLY A 48 4.66 8.15 -0.68
CA GLY A 48 3.53 7.24 -0.57
C GLY A 48 3.92 5.76 -0.65
N LEU A 49 4.81 5.41 -1.58
CA LEU A 49 5.23 4.03 -1.79
C LEU A 49 6.38 3.59 -0.89
N THR A 50 7.29 4.49 -0.52
CA THR A 50 8.54 4.11 0.19
C THR A 50 8.50 4.36 1.69
N ASP A 51 7.69 5.31 2.15
CA ASP A 51 7.58 5.58 3.57
C ASP A 51 7.04 4.36 4.31
N ASN A 52 7.68 4.01 5.42
CA ASN A 52 7.33 2.85 6.24
C ASN A 52 7.13 1.55 5.44
N TYR A 53 7.89 1.35 4.35
CA TYR A 53 7.71 0.22 3.43
C TYR A 53 7.76 -1.15 4.14
N LEU A 54 8.62 -1.31 5.15
CA LEU A 54 8.71 -2.54 5.94
C LEU A 54 7.39 -2.86 6.65
N PHE A 55 6.79 -1.87 7.32
CA PHE A 55 5.51 -2.03 7.99
C PHE A 55 4.41 -2.42 6.99
N LYS A 56 4.35 -1.72 5.86
CA LYS A 56 3.37 -2.00 4.80
C LYS A 56 3.54 -3.41 4.22
N CYS A 57 4.78 -3.84 3.97
CA CYS A 57 5.10 -5.19 3.51
C CYS A 57 4.67 -6.27 4.53
N VAL A 58 5.00 -6.08 5.81
CA VAL A 58 4.63 -7.04 6.86
C VAL A 58 3.11 -7.14 6.99
N MET A 59 2.40 -6.02 7.03
CA MET A 59 0.93 -6.00 7.15
C MET A 59 0.25 -6.58 5.91
N ALA A 60 0.72 -6.24 4.71
CA ALA A 60 0.20 -6.83 3.47
C ALA A 60 0.44 -8.34 3.42
N GLY A 61 1.59 -8.82 3.90
CA GLY A 61 1.90 -10.24 4.03
C GLY A 61 0.95 -10.95 4.99
N LEU A 62 0.80 -10.42 6.21
CA LEU A 62 -0.09 -11.00 7.22
C LEU A 62 -1.54 -11.05 6.74
N ILE A 63 -2.07 -9.96 6.20
CA ILE A 63 -3.46 -9.89 5.69
C ILE A 63 -3.66 -10.89 4.55
N SER A 64 -2.69 -11.00 3.63
CA SER A 64 -2.76 -11.95 2.52
C SER A 64 -2.81 -13.40 3.00
N ILE A 65 -1.99 -13.75 3.99
CA ILE A 65 -1.97 -15.09 4.59
C ILE A 65 -3.28 -15.38 5.32
N VAL A 66 -3.76 -14.44 6.15
CA VAL A 66 -5.02 -14.59 6.89
C VAL A 66 -6.19 -14.80 5.93
N LEU A 67 -6.30 -13.99 4.88
CA LEU A 67 -7.35 -14.14 3.86
C LEU A 67 -7.25 -15.49 3.14
N GLN A 68 -6.05 -15.95 2.81
CA GLN A 68 -5.85 -17.26 2.21
C GLN A 68 -6.36 -18.38 3.12
N LEU A 69 -6.04 -18.34 4.41
CA LEU A 69 -6.50 -19.34 5.39
C LEU A 69 -8.01 -19.34 5.54
N VAL A 70 -8.63 -18.16 5.66
CA VAL A 70 -10.09 -18.01 5.78
C VAL A 70 -10.81 -18.54 4.54
N MET A 71 -10.34 -18.18 3.35
CA MET A 71 -10.96 -18.65 2.10
C MET A 71 -10.74 -20.14 1.88
N SER A 72 -9.58 -20.69 2.24
CA SER A 72 -9.32 -22.13 2.15
C SER A 72 -10.23 -22.92 3.08
N LYS A 73 -10.52 -22.42 4.28
CA LYS A 73 -11.46 -23.05 5.21
C LYS A 73 -12.89 -23.03 4.65
N ARG A 74 -13.30 -21.90 4.05
CA ARG A 74 -14.63 -21.76 3.43
C ARG A 74 -14.86 -22.68 2.23
N GLN A 75 -13.81 -23.07 1.49
CA GLN A 75 -13.93 -24.00 0.36
C GLN A 75 -13.96 -25.47 0.77
N ARG A 76 -13.62 -25.80 2.04
CA ARG A 76 -13.58 -27.17 2.56
C ARG A 76 -14.85 -27.57 3.30
N ASN A 77 -15.58 -26.60 3.86
CA ASN A 77 -16.93 -26.79 4.41
C ASN A 77 -17.99 -26.62 3.31
#